data_AF-A0A4Q5ZQZ9-F1
#
_entry.id   AF-A0A4Q5ZQZ9-F1
#
_cell.length_a   1.000
_cell.length_b   1.000
_cell.length_c   1.000
_cell.angle_alpha   90.00
_cell.angle_beta   90.00
_cell.angle_gamma   90.00
#
_symmetry.space_group_name_H-M   'P 1'
#
loop_
_entity.id
_entity.type
_entity.pdbx_description
1 polymer ?
#
loop_
_entity_poly.entity_id
_entity_poly.type
_entity_poly.pdbx_seq_one_letter_code
_entity_poly.pdbx_strand_id
1 'polypeptide(L)'
;MSNRENFVAPKRYNTIAIALMAIGILSVITLYVTAGSKSDPHQQARFWGSLLQNSVYFLLVVNAAMFFICATTLAWGGWQMSFRRVSEAISACVPVLGVICGAILLSIVFGGNHEIYHWTDAEHVK
;
A
#
# COMPACT_ATOMS: atom_id res chain seq x y z
N MET A 1 -7.14 5.85 -40.50
CA MET A 1 -7.04 6.81 -39.39
C MET A 1 -6.96 6.02 -38.10
N SER A 2 -5.82 6.05 -37.40
CA SER A 2 -5.70 5.41 -36.08
C SER A 2 -6.36 6.32 -35.06
N ASN A 3 -7.58 6.00 -34.64
CA ASN A 3 -8.23 6.69 -33.53
C ASN A 3 -7.37 6.42 -32.29
N ARG A 4 -6.68 7.44 -31.78
CA ARG A 4 -6.01 7.35 -30.49
C ARG A 4 -7.08 7.38 -29.40
N GLU A 5 -7.56 6.18 -29.06
CA GLU A 5 -8.48 5.91 -27.94
C GLU A 5 -7.77 6.21 -26.61
N ASN A 6 -7.57 7.49 -26.31
CA ASN A 6 -7.00 7.97 -25.06
C ASN A 6 -8.12 8.21 -24.06
N PHE A 7 -8.01 7.62 -22.87
CA PHE A 7 -8.91 7.94 -21.77
C PHE A 7 -8.53 9.30 -21.18
N VAL A 8 -9.40 10.31 -21.39
CA VAL A 8 -9.26 11.62 -20.75
C VAL A 8 -10.01 11.59 -19.43
N ALA A 9 -9.27 11.56 -18.32
CA ALA A 9 -9.86 11.53 -16.99
C ALA A 9 -10.71 12.80 -16.72
N PRO A 10 -12.00 12.66 -16.36
CA PRO A 10 -12.83 13.79 -15.94
C PRO A 10 -12.24 14.50 -14.72
N LYS A 11 -12.32 15.84 -14.68
CA LYS A 11 -11.82 16.65 -13.56
C LYS A 11 -12.37 16.20 -12.20
N ARG A 12 -13.61 15.71 -12.16
CA ARG A 12 -14.27 15.20 -10.95
C ARG A 12 -13.51 14.04 -10.29
N TYR A 13 -12.91 13.14 -11.08
CA TYR A 13 -12.16 12.01 -10.51
C TYR A 13 -10.90 12.47 -9.79
N ASN A 14 -10.19 13.47 -10.33
CA ASN A 14 -9.05 14.07 -9.65
C ASN A 14 -9.47 14.75 -8.35
N THR A 15 -10.59 15.47 -8.33
CA THR A 15 -11.10 16.11 -7.10
C THR A 15 -11.41 15.08 -6.01
N ILE A 16 -12.08 13.98 -6.37
CA ILE A 16 -12.40 12.90 -5.42
C ILE A 16 -11.12 12.24 -4.90
N ALA A 17 -10.16 11.93 -5.79
CA ALA A 17 -8.88 11.35 -5.40
C ALA A 17 -8.12 12.25 -4.42
N ILE A 18 -8.05 13.57 -4.70
CA ILE A 18 -7.40 14.55 -3.83
C ILE A 18 -8.11 14.65 -2.47
N ALA A 19 -9.45 14.67 -2.46
CA ALA A 19 -10.22 14.70 -1.22
C ALA A 19 -9.96 13.45 -0.35
N LEU A 20 -9.92 12.26 -0.95
CA LEU A 20 -9.62 11.02 -0.24
C LEU A 20 -8.18 10.98 0.28
N MET A 21 -7.21 11.48 -0.49
CA MET A 21 -5.81 11.61 -0.03
C MET A 21 -5.71 12.56 1.17
N ALA A 22 -6.42 13.69 1.15
CA ALA A 22 -6.44 14.63 2.26
C ALA A 22 -7.02 13.99 3.54
N ILE A 23 -8.13 13.28 3.42
CA ILE A 23 -8.74 12.54 4.54
C ILE A 23 -7.76 11.46 5.06
N GLY A 24 -7.10 10.74 4.16
CA GLY A 24 -6.07 9.75 4.51
C GLY A 24 -4.94 10.37 5.33
N ILE A 25 -4.37 11.49 4.88
CA ILE A 25 -3.30 12.21 5.59
C ILE A 25 -3.78 12.67 6.98
N LEU A 26 -4.97 13.26 7.06
CA LEU A 26 -5.56 13.69 8.35
C LEU A 26 -5.76 12.52 9.31
N SER A 27 -6.17 11.36 8.80
CA SER A 27 -6.34 10.15 9.62
C SER A 27 -5.00 9.66 10.19
N VAL A 28 -3.92 9.69 9.40
CA VAL A 28 -2.56 9.32 9.84
C VAL A 28 -2.05 10.31 10.89
N ILE A 29 -2.26 11.62 10.70
CA ILE A 29 -1.88 12.65 11.68
C ILE A 29 -2.63 12.43 13.00
N THR A 30 -3.93 12.18 12.94
CA THR A 30 -4.75 11.94 14.14
C THR A 30 -4.29 10.69 14.90
N LEU A 31 -3.96 9.61 14.17
CA LEU A 31 -3.44 8.39 14.76
C LEU A 31 -2.04 8.60 15.38
N TYR A 32 -1.19 9.40 14.73
CA TYR A 32 0.12 9.77 15.26
C TYR A 32 0.00 10.54 16.57
N VAL A 33 -0.87 11.56 16.64
CA VAL A 33 -1.09 12.33 17.88
C VAL A 33 -1.67 11.45 19.01
N THR A 34 -2.58 10.53 18.68
CA THR A 34 -3.28 9.72 19.69
C THR A 34 -2.45 8.56 20.22
N ALA A 35 -1.69 7.88 19.34
CA ALA A 35 -0.99 6.64 19.65
C ALA A 35 0.52 6.74 19.38
N GLY A 36 0.94 7.39 18.30
CA GLY A 36 2.36 7.48 17.89
C GLY A 36 3.24 8.39 18.75
N SER A 37 2.68 9.45 19.35
CA SER A 37 3.41 10.43 20.16
C SER A 37 3.62 10.00 21.63
N LYS A 38 3.12 8.82 22.03
CA LYS A 38 3.24 8.34 23.40
C LYS A 38 4.59 7.63 23.61
N SER A 39 5.18 7.81 24.79
CA SER A 39 6.43 7.14 25.19
C SER A 39 6.24 5.67 25.57
N ASP A 40 5.00 5.21 25.71
CA ASP A 40 4.66 3.81 26.00
C ASP A 40 4.78 2.96 24.71
N PRO A 41 5.71 1.99 24.66
CA PRO A 41 5.94 1.15 23.48
C PRO A 41 4.66 0.46 22.99
N HIS A 42 3.79 0.04 23.90
CA HIS A 42 2.56 -0.68 23.55
C HIS A 42 1.54 0.22 22.83
N GLN A 43 1.43 1.49 23.26
CA GLN A 43 0.55 2.45 22.58
C GLN A 43 1.11 2.85 21.22
N GLN A 44 2.43 3.00 21.14
CA GLN A 44 3.10 3.31 19.87
C GLN A 44 3.01 2.14 18.86
N ALA A 45 2.98 0.89 19.34
CA ALA A 45 2.77 -0.29 18.51
C ALA A 45 1.44 -0.25 17.74
N ARG A 46 0.40 0.39 18.31
CA ARG A 46 -0.90 0.55 17.62
C ARG A 46 -0.80 1.43 16.37
N PHE A 47 0.03 2.48 16.42
CA PHE A 47 0.28 3.35 15.26
C PHE A 47 0.99 2.56 14.15
N TRP A 48 2.10 1.92 14.49
CA TRP A 48 2.92 1.17 13.54
C TRP A 48 2.18 -0.06 12.98
N GLY A 49 1.45 -0.79 13.82
CA GLY A 49 0.68 -1.96 13.41
C GLY A 49 -0.48 -1.60 12.46
N SER A 50 -1.18 -0.50 12.72
CA SER A 50 -2.22 -0.01 11.82
C SER A 50 -1.64 0.44 10.48
N LEU A 51 -0.49 1.14 10.49
CA LEU A 51 0.16 1.61 9.27
C LEU A 51 0.66 0.44 8.42
N LEU A 52 1.29 -0.56 9.05
CA LEU A 52 1.76 -1.79 8.42
C LEU A 52 0.61 -2.58 7.79
N GLN A 53 -0.47 -2.81 8.54
CA GLN A 53 -1.63 -3.56 8.05
C GLN A 53 -2.23 -2.91 6.80
N ASN A 54 -2.41 -1.58 6.81
CA ASN A 54 -2.96 -0.86 5.67
C ASN A 54 -2.03 -0.91 4.45
N SER A 55 -0.73 -0.67 4.64
CA SER A 55 0.22 -0.70 3.52
C SER A 55 0.34 -2.09 2.90
N VAL A 56 0.40 -3.13 3.73
CA VAL A 56 0.45 -4.54 3.27
C VAL A 56 -0.85 -4.91 2.55
N TYR A 57 -2.01 -4.53 3.09
CA TYR A 57 -3.30 -4.79 2.45
C TYR A 57 -3.36 -4.22 1.03
N PHE A 58 -3.07 -2.93 0.87
CA PHE A 58 -3.11 -2.30 -0.45
C PHE A 58 -2.06 -2.88 -1.40
N LEU A 59 -0.85 -3.15 -0.92
CA LEU A 59 0.20 -3.78 -1.72
C LEU A 59 -0.24 -5.16 -2.24
N LEU A 60 -0.80 -6.01 -1.38
CA LEU A 60 -1.26 -7.34 -1.79
C LEU A 60 -2.44 -7.27 -2.77
N VAL A 61 -3.32 -6.28 -2.63
CA VAL A 61 -4.45 -6.08 -3.58
C VAL A 61 -3.94 -5.73 -4.98
N VAL A 62 -3.04 -4.75 -5.14
CA VAL A 62 -2.49 -4.45 -6.48
C VAL A 62 -1.58 -5.57 -7.00
N ASN A 63 -0.89 -6.28 -6.11
CA ASN A 63 -0.05 -7.41 -6.50
C ASN A 63 -0.89 -8.62 -6.94
N ALA A 64 -2.09 -8.82 -6.39
CA ALA A 64 -3.03 -9.82 -6.87
C ALA A 64 -3.47 -9.51 -8.31
N ALA A 65 -3.75 -8.25 -8.64
CA ALA A 65 -4.04 -7.85 -10.02
C ALA A 65 -2.85 -8.15 -10.96
N MET A 66 -1.62 -7.85 -10.53
CA MET A 66 -0.41 -8.17 -11.29
C MET A 66 -0.23 -9.68 -11.49
N PHE A 67 -0.45 -10.46 -10.43
CA PHE A 67 -0.41 -11.93 -10.49
C PHE A 67 -1.39 -12.47 -11.53
N PHE A 68 -2.64 -12.01 -11.53
CA PHE A 68 -3.65 -12.44 -12.49
C PHE A 68 -3.26 -12.13 -13.94
N ILE A 69 -2.65 -10.97 -14.21
CA ILE A 69 -2.13 -10.65 -15.55
C ILE A 69 -1.05 -11.65 -15.95
N CYS A 70 -0.08 -11.91 -15.07
CA CYS A 70 1.01 -12.84 -15.35
C CYS A 70 0.48 -14.27 -15.58
N ALA A 71 -0.40 -14.77 -14.70
CA ALA A 71 -0.95 -16.11 -14.76
C ALA A 71 -1.77 -16.34 -16.04
N THR A 72 -2.63 -15.40 -16.40
CA THR A 72 -3.47 -15.51 -17.59
C THR A 72 -2.67 -15.33 -18.89
N THR A 73 -1.61 -14.52 -18.87
CA THR A 73 -0.66 -14.41 -19.99
C THR A 73 0.10 -15.72 -20.19
N LEU A 74 0.57 -16.35 -19.11
CA LEU A 74 1.28 -17.63 -19.16
C LEU A 74 0.37 -18.78 -19.63
N ALA A 75 -0.92 -18.73 -19.25
CA ALA A 75 -1.93 -19.69 -19.68
C ALA A 75 -2.47 -19.44 -21.10
N TRP A 76 -1.96 -18.45 -21.83
CA TRP A 76 -2.47 -18.07 -23.16
C TRP A 76 -3.98 -17.78 -23.18
N GLY A 77 -4.50 -17.18 -22.10
CA GLY A 77 -5.91 -16.81 -22.01
C GLY A 77 -6.25 -15.69 -23.01
N GLY A 78 -7.42 -15.77 -23.67
CA GLY A 78 -7.85 -14.73 -24.61
C GLY A 78 -8.83 -13.71 -24.03
N TRP A 79 -9.58 -14.07 -23.00
CA TRP A 79 -10.73 -13.29 -22.51
C TRP A 79 -10.32 -12.02 -21.76
N GLN A 80 -9.19 -12.05 -21.06
CA GLN A 80 -8.68 -10.92 -20.30
C GLN A 80 -8.04 -9.84 -21.18
N MET A 81 -7.82 -10.10 -22.48
CA MET A 81 -7.22 -9.15 -23.41
C MET A 81 -8.05 -7.88 -23.56
N SER A 82 -9.38 -7.98 -23.44
CA SER A 82 -10.30 -6.84 -23.51
C SER A 82 -10.13 -5.86 -22.33
N PHE A 83 -9.69 -6.34 -21.17
CA PHE A 83 -9.53 -5.53 -19.95
C PHE A 83 -8.07 -5.33 -19.52
N ARG A 84 -7.12 -5.84 -20.31
CA ARG A 84 -5.68 -5.84 -20.01
C ARG A 84 -5.13 -4.45 -19.64
N ARG A 85 -5.59 -3.40 -20.32
CA ARG A 85 -5.13 -2.02 -20.05
C ARG A 85 -5.55 -1.52 -18.67
N VAL A 86 -6.70 -1.96 -18.15
CA VAL A 86 -7.20 -1.57 -16.82
C VAL A 86 -6.39 -2.27 -15.75
N SER A 87 -6.16 -3.58 -15.90
CA SER A 87 -5.35 -4.34 -14.95
C SER A 87 -3.89 -3.88 -14.96
N GLU A 88 -3.30 -3.57 -16.12
CA GLU A 88 -1.97 -2.97 -16.21
C GLU A 88 -1.87 -1.61 -15.48
N ALA A 89 -2.91 -0.77 -15.58
CA ALA A 89 -2.96 0.50 -14.86
C ALA A 89 -3.00 0.30 -13.33
N ILE A 90 -3.71 -0.72 -12.85
CA ILE A 90 -3.75 -1.09 -11.42
C ILE A 90 -2.37 -1.61 -10.98
N SER A 91 -1.75 -2.49 -11.78
CA SER A 91 -0.43 -3.06 -11.48
C SER A 91 0.70 -2.01 -11.51
N ALA A 92 0.54 -0.90 -12.23
CA ALA A 92 1.50 0.20 -12.20
C ALA A 92 1.66 0.84 -10.81
N CYS A 93 0.71 0.62 -9.89
CA CYS A 93 0.80 1.07 -8.50
C CYS A 93 1.69 0.17 -7.61
N VAL A 94 2.06 -1.04 -8.07
CA VAL A 94 2.85 -2.00 -7.27
C VAL A 94 4.19 -1.42 -6.81
N PRO A 95 5.02 -0.78 -7.67
CA PRO A 95 6.29 -0.20 -7.22
C PRO A 95 6.09 0.91 -6.18
N VAL A 96 5.05 1.74 -6.33
CA VAL A 96 4.75 2.86 -5.42
C VAL A 96 4.35 2.33 -4.04
N LEU A 97 3.39 1.39 -4.00
CA LEU A 97 2.94 0.78 -2.74
C LEU A 97 4.01 -0.13 -2.12
N GLY A 98 4.85 -0.75 -2.95
CA GLY A 98 5.99 -1.56 -2.52
C GLY A 98 7.04 -0.71 -1.79
N VAL A 99 7.38 0.46 -2.33
CA VAL A 99 8.29 1.41 -1.67
C VAL A 99 7.70 1.93 -0.36
N ILE A 100 6.41 2.28 -0.32
CA ILE A 100 5.74 2.74 0.91
C ILE A 100 5.74 1.63 1.97
N CYS A 101 5.27 0.44 1.62
CA CYS A 101 5.21 -0.69 2.54
C CYS A 101 6.62 -1.11 3.01
N GLY A 102 7.59 -1.11 2.10
CA GLY A 102 8.99 -1.40 2.41
C GLY A 102 9.58 -0.38 3.38
N ALA A 103 9.36 0.92 3.16
CA ALA A 103 9.82 1.97 4.07
C ALA A 103 9.21 1.81 5.46
N ILE A 104 7.90 1.51 5.56
CA ILE A 104 7.23 1.26 6.84
C ILE A 104 7.82 0.03 7.53
N LEU A 105 7.96 -1.09 6.82
CA LEU A 105 8.51 -2.33 7.38
C LEU A 105 9.95 -2.13 7.87
N LEU A 106 10.80 -1.50 7.06
CA LEU A 106 12.19 -1.21 7.44
C LEU A 106 12.25 -0.26 8.66
N SER A 107 11.36 0.72 8.75
CA SER A 107 11.30 1.62 9.92
C SER A 107 10.85 0.91 11.21
N ILE A 108 10.05 -0.15 11.11
CA ILE A 108 9.65 -0.98 12.26
C ILE A 108 10.81 -1.91 12.66
N VAL A 109 11.43 -2.59 11.69
CA VAL A 109 12.51 -3.57 11.95
C VAL A 109 13.77 -2.90 12.49
N PHE A 110 14.16 -1.75 11.96
CA PHE A 110 15.31 -0.98 12.45
C PHE A 110 14.94 0.05 13.52
N GLY A 111 13.67 0.13 13.90
CA GLY A 111 13.20 0.97 14.99
C GLY A 111 13.52 0.37 16.36
N GLY A 112 13.45 1.19 17.40
CA GLY A 112 13.64 0.74 18.79
C GLY A 112 12.38 0.18 19.47
N ASN A 113 11.26 0.06 18.73
CA ASN A 113 10.01 -0.47 19.28
C ASN A 113 9.75 -1.88 18.74
N HIS A 114 10.04 -2.88 19.57
CA HIS A 114 10.01 -4.30 19.23
C HIS A 114 8.69 -5.00 19.59
N GLU A 115 7.65 -4.24 19.94
CA GLU A 115 6.33 -4.79 20.33
C GLU A 115 5.60 -5.51 19.19
N ILE A 116 5.89 -5.15 17.93
CA ILE A 116 5.25 -5.77 16.75
C ILE A 116 5.97 -7.07 16.36
N TYR A 117 7.30 -7.04 16.38
CA TYR A 117 8.14 -8.16 15.99
C TYR A 117 9.11 -8.45 17.13
N HIS A 118 8.70 -9.28 18.09
CA HIS A 118 9.50 -9.58 19.27
C HIS A 118 10.90 -10.14 18.98
N TRP A 119 11.08 -10.84 17.84
CA TRP A 119 12.37 -11.35 17.40
C TRP A 119 13.39 -10.26 17.00
N THR A 120 12.95 -9.01 16.86
CA THR A 120 13.84 -7.87 16.59
C THR A 120 14.54 -7.35 17.84
N ASP A 121 14.10 -7.76 19.04
CA ASP A 121 14.75 -7.43 20.29
C ASP A 121 15.95 -8.36 20.54
N ALA A 122 17.15 -7.80 20.50
CA ALA A 122 18.39 -8.54 20.70
C ALA A 122 18.56 -9.07 22.14
N GLU A 123 17.82 -8.55 23.13
CA GLU A 123 17.81 -9.10 24.49
C GLU A 123 16.89 -10.32 24.64
N HIS A 124 15.78 -10.38 23.89
CA HIS A 124 14.83 -11.51 23.93
C HIS A 124 15.31 -12.77 23.20
N VAL A 125 16.34 -12.65 22.35
CA VAL A 125 16.86 -13.74 21.51
C VAL A 125 18.12 -14.40 22.11
N LYS A 126 18.64 -13.90 23.24
CA LYS A 126 19.74 -14.51 23.99
C LYS A 126 19.26 -15.62 24.92
#